data_AF-A0A812MKC7-F1
#
_entry.id   AF-A0A812MKC7-F1
#
_cell.length_a   1.000
_cell.length_b   1.000
_cell.length_c   1.000
_cell.angle_alpha   90.00
_cell.angle_beta   90.00
_cell.angle_gamma   90.00
#
_symmetry.space_group_name_H-M   'P 1'
#
loop_
_entity.id
_entity.type
_entity.pdbx_description
1 polymer ?
#
loop_
_entity_poly.entity_id
_entity_poly.type
_entity_poly.pdbx_seq_one_letter_code
_entity_poly.pdbx_strand_id
1 'polypeptide(L)'
;MLRICRMSGQELPTISMEGISDVRDLKACLCSLHGFPMCMQQLLHNGNCLDDCTKLDAPIDLQLVLLALSTEVQQRGAVTELFKACMEGNLEVARLLLEAGAETMDLQNRTALMLAVEHGHMEIIRLLLEAGADTDAQGPDGTALTLAASTGKVEIAPLLLEAGADKDLHNYNDNTALMVAAKNGQVEITRLLLEAHANKDAHSHVGVTALMLAAAHGHMQITRLLLEAGADKDLRCEGGRTETALMLAADSGHMQIARLLLKAGADKDLHN
;
A
#
# COMPACT_ATOMS: atom_id res chain seq x y z
N MET A 1 -10.61 5.73 39.96
CA MET A 1 -10.97 4.70 38.96
C MET A 1 -12.15 5.23 38.17
N LEU A 2 -12.10 5.11 36.85
CA LEU A 2 -13.21 5.50 35.97
C LEU A 2 -14.09 4.27 35.74
N ARG A 3 -15.41 4.45 35.83
CA ARG A 3 -16.38 3.43 35.43
C ARG A 3 -16.94 3.82 34.08
N ILE A 4 -16.80 2.93 33.11
CA ILE A 4 -17.23 3.17 31.73
C ILE A 4 -18.23 2.10 31.35
N CYS A 5 -19.44 2.55 31.03
CA CYS A 5 -20.52 1.67 30.58
C CYS A 5 -20.81 1.95 29.11
N ARG A 6 -21.02 0.90 28.32
CA ARG A 6 -21.65 1.04 27.00
C ARG A 6 -23.13 1.40 27.20
N MET A 7 -23.76 1.99 26.19
CA MET A 7 -25.21 2.25 26.25
C MET A 7 -26.08 0.99 26.42
N SER A 8 -25.55 -0.19 26.09
CA SER A 8 -26.21 -1.47 26.37
C SER A 8 -26.26 -1.83 27.85
N GLY A 9 -25.61 -1.04 28.72
CA GLY A 9 -25.46 -1.31 30.15
C GLY A 9 -24.30 -2.25 30.48
N GLN A 10 -23.52 -2.67 29.49
CA GLN A 10 -22.32 -3.48 29.71
C GLN A 10 -21.19 -2.60 30.26
N GLU A 11 -20.75 -2.88 31.49
CA GLU A 11 -19.54 -2.29 32.07
C GLU A 11 -18.29 -2.82 31.36
N LEU A 12 -17.41 -1.89 30.96
CA LEU A 12 -16.06 -2.22 30.53
C LEU A 12 -15.17 -2.51 31.74
N PRO A 13 -14.08 -3.29 31.58
CA PRO A 13 -13.12 -3.52 32.65
C PRO A 13 -12.64 -2.19 33.25
N THR A 14 -12.53 -2.13 34.58
CA THR A 14 -12.13 -0.91 35.28
C THR A 14 -10.77 -0.42 34.78
N ILE A 15 -10.74 0.80 34.24
CA ILE A 15 -9.53 1.41 33.68
C ILE A 15 -8.77 2.14 34.80
N SER A 16 -7.46 1.89 34.91
CA SER A 16 -6.59 2.63 35.83
C SER A 16 -6.49 4.10 35.37
N MET A 17 -6.50 5.03 36.33
CA MET A 17 -6.33 6.48 36.03
C MET A 17 -4.85 6.84 35.75
N GLU A 18 -3.94 5.87 35.87
CA GLU A 18 -2.51 6.12 35.76
C GLU A 18 -2.15 6.50 34.32
N GLY A 19 -1.77 7.77 34.11
CA GLY A 19 -1.45 8.33 32.79
C GLY A 19 -2.63 8.91 32.00
N ILE A 20 -3.85 8.96 32.57
CA ILE A 20 -5.03 9.55 31.92
C ILE A 20 -5.30 10.93 32.55
N SER A 21 -5.07 12.00 31.80
CA SER A 21 -5.28 13.38 32.28
C SER A 21 -6.59 14.01 31.79
N ASP A 22 -6.99 13.67 30.57
CA ASP A 22 -8.17 14.21 29.91
C ASP A 22 -8.96 13.14 29.14
N VAL A 23 -10.08 13.55 28.54
CA VAL A 23 -10.94 12.70 27.72
C VAL A 23 -10.20 12.14 26.51
N ARG A 24 -9.26 12.87 25.91
CA ARG A 24 -8.47 12.38 24.79
C ARG A 24 -7.57 11.22 25.21
N ASP A 25 -6.86 11.33 26.32
CA ASP A 25 -6.05 10.24 26.87
C ASP A 25 -6.91 9.01 27.15
N LEU A 26 -8.11 9.22 27.69
CA LEU A 26 -9.03 8.12 27.95
C LEU A 26 -9.51 7.45 26.67
N LYS A 27 -9.87 8.23 25.65
CA LYS A 27 -10.25 7.66 24.36
C LYS A 27 -9.10 6.84 23.77
N ALA A 28 -7.86 7.33 23.90
CA ALA A 28 -6.67 6.63 23.40
C ALA A 28 -6.44 5.33 24.15
N CYS A 29 -6.66 5.33 25.46
CA CYS A 29 -6.65 4.12 26.29
C CYS A 29 -7.72 3.11 25.83
N LEU A 30 -8.95 3.56 25.59
CA LEU A 30 -10.04 2.71 25.08
C LEU A 30 -9.74 2.14 23.69
N CYS A 31 -9.12 2.93 22.82
CA CYS A 31 -8.66 2.48 21.50
C CYS A 31 -7.59 1.39 21.63
N SER A 32 -6.61 1.57 22.52
CA SER A 32 -5.54 0.60 22.76
C SER A 32 -6.04 -0.70 23.41
N LEU A 33 -6.92 -0.60 24.41
CA LEU A 33 -7.39 -1.76 25.18
C LEU A 33 -8.52 -2.54 24.50
N HIS A 34 -9.35 -1.86 23.73
CA HIS A 34 -10.60 -2.44 23.20
C HIS A 34 -10.77 -2.27 21.69
N GLY A 35 -9.81 -1.65 20.99
CA GLY A 35 -9.86 -1.42 19.55
C GLY A 35 -10.86 -0.34 19.11
N PHE A 36 -11.55 0.33 20.04
CA PHE A 36 -12.57 1.32 19.68
C PHE A 36 -11.95 2.54 19.00
N PRO A 37 -12.29 2.86 17.73
CA PRO A 37 -11.69 4.01 17.04
C PRO A 37 -12.05 5.32 17.75
N MET A 38 -11.07 6.20 17.95
CA MET A 38 -11.20 7.45 18.70
C MET A 38 -12.33 8.33 18.15
N CYS A 39 -12.42 8.45 16.82
CA CYS A 39 -13.39 9.26 16.10
C CYS A 39 -14.83 8.80 16.31
N MET A 40 -15.03 7.54 16.67
CA MET A 40 -16.33 6.97 16.98
C MET A 40 -16.68 7.10 18.47
N GLN A 41 -15.71 7.36 19.34
CA GLN A 41 -15.96 7.42 20.78
C GLN A 41 -16.59 8.77 21.19
N GLN A 42 -17.83 8.72 21.66
CA GLN A 42 -18.48 9.82 22.38
C GLN A 42 -18.63 9.45 23.85
N LEU A 43 -17.93 10.20 24.71
CA LEU A 43 -18.05 10.05 26.16
C LEU A 43 -19.05 11.06 26.71
N LEU A 44 -19.90 10.60 27.63
CA LEU A 44 -20.89 11.41 28.30
C LEU A 44 -20.77 11.30 29.81
N HIS A 45 -20.97 12.42 30.49
CA HIS A 45 -21.17 12.46 31.94
C HIS A 45 -22.54 13.05 32.25
N ASN A 46 -23.37 12.30 32.98
CA ASN A 46 -24.76 12.68 33.29
C ASN A 46 -25.57 13.08 32.05
N GLY A 47 -25.34 12.41 30.92
CA GLY A 47 -26.02 12.68 29.64
C GLY A 47 -25.45 13.85 28.82
N ASN A 48 -24.42 14.55 29.31
CA ASN A 48 -23.77 15.63 28.56
C ASN A 48 -22.51 15.13 27.86
N CYS A 49 -22.35 15.47 26.58
CA CYS A 49 -21.14 15.17 25.81
C CYS A 49 -19.92 15.90 26.40
N LEU A 50 -18.83 15.15 26.60
CA LEU A 50 -17.55 15.72 27.00
C LEU A 50 -16.71 16.07 25.77
N ASP A 51 -16.00 17.19 25.84
CA ASP A 51 -14.98 17.53 24.85
C ASP A 51 -13.66 16.81 25.16
N ASP A 52 -12.78 16.73 24.16
CA ASP A 52 -11.48 16.05 24.30
C ASP A 52 -10.56 16.68 25.36
N CYS A 53 -10.76 17.97 25.66
CA CYS A 53 -9.92 18.73 26.60
C CYS A 53 -10.44 18.66 28.06
N THR A 54 -11.56 17.98 28.28
CA THR A 54 -12.18 17.88 29.59
C THR A 54 -11.29 17.05 30.51
N LYS A 55 -10.86 17.65 31.62
CA LYS A 55 -10.00 16.99 32.60
C LYS A 55 -10.75 15.92 33.39
N LEU A 56 -10.07 14.82 33.67
CA LEU A 56 -10.59 13.69 34.45
C LEU A 56 -9.91 13.63 35.82
N ASP A 57 -10.01 14.72 36.59
CA ASP A 57 -9.31 14.89 37.87
C ASP A 57 -9.97 14.15 39.06
N ALA A 58 -11.17 13.59 38.85
CA ALA A 58 -11.98 12.92 39.87
C ALA A 58 -12.59 11.62 39.33
N PRO A 59 -12.96 10.65 40.20
CA PRO A 59 -13.74 9.49 39.79
C PRO A 59 -15.11 9.95 39.28
N ILE A 60 -15.34 9.72 37.99
CA ILE A 60 -16.55 10.13 37.26
C ILE A 60 -17.11 8.87 36.59
N ASP A 61 -18.44 8.71 36.64
CA ASP A 61 -19.14 7.69 35.87
C ASP A 61 -19.36 8.21 34.44
N LEU A 62 -18.85 7.46 33.46
CA LEU A 62 -18.89 7.81 32.05
C LEU A 62 -19.69 6.79 31.24
N GLN A 63 -20.47 7.30 30.29
CA GLN A 63 -21.13 6.49 29.28
C GLN A 63 -20.36 6.61 27.97
N LEU A 64 -20.03 5.47 27.36
CA LEU A 64 -19.42 5.39 26.04
C LEU A 64 -20.49 5.07 25.00
N VAL A 65 -20.63 5.98 24.03
CA VAL A 65 -21.45 5.81 22.82
C VAL A 65 -20.50 5.69 21.63
N LEU A 66 -20.63 4.63 20.83
CA LEU A 66 -19.95 4.52 19.55
C LEU A 66 -20.83 5.14 18.45
N LEU A 67 -20.34 6.20 17.82
CA LEU A 67 -21.04 6.93 16.77
C LEU A 67 -20.93 6.23 15.42
N ALA A 68 -21.99 6.34 14.62
CA ALA A 68 -21.94 5.98 13.20
C ALA A 68 -21.24 7.08 12.39
N LEU A 69 -20.57 6.70 11.31
CA LEU A 69 -19.89 7.61 10.39
C LEU A 69 -20.91 8.24 9.43
N SER A 70 -21.59 9.28 9.89
CA SER A 70 -22.70 9.92 9.17
C SER A 70 -22.39 11.32 8.65
N THR A 71 -21.28 11.91 9.10
CA THR A 71 -20.84 13.26 8.72
C THR A 71 -19.46 13.23 8.08
N GLU A 72 -19.17 14.21 7.23
CA GLU A 72 -17.85 14.36 6.59
C GLU A 72 -16.70 14.47 7.61
N VAL A 73 -16.93 15.15 8.74
CA VAL A 73 -15.93 15.30 9.81
C VAL A 73 -15.60 13.94 10.45
N GLN A 74 -16.62 13.11 10.68
CA GLN A 74 -16.43 11.75 11.19
C GLN A 74 -15.71 10.86 10.18
N GLN A 75 -16.09 10.93 8.90
CA GLN A 75 -15.43 10.19 7.84
C GLN A 75 -13.95 10.57 7.72
N ARG A 76 -13.63 11.85 7.74
CA ARG A 76 -12.23 12.31 7.70
C ARG A 76 -11.42 11.81 8.91
N GLY A 77 -12.02 11.80 10.10
CA GLY A 77 -11.41 11.22 11.29
C GLY A 77 -11.19 9.71 11.15
N ALA A 78 -12.19 8.99 10.65
CA ALA A 78 -12.13 7.56 10.39
C ALA A 78 -11.06 7.17 9.35
N VAL A 79 -10.95 7.89 8.23
CA VAL A 79 -9.88 7.68 7.23
C VAL A 79 -8.51 7.86 7.87
N THR A 80 -8.34 8.92 8.66
CA THR A 80 -7.05 9.20 9.34
C THR A 80 -6.66 8.08 10.29
N GLU A 81 -7.61 7.57 11.08
CA GLU A 81 -7.36 6.46 12.00
C GLU A 81 -7.19 5.12 11.29
N LEU A 82 -7.94 4.87 10.21
CA LEU A 82 -7.80 3.66 9.39
C LEU A 82 -6.40 3.61 8.78
N PHE A 83 -5.91 4.74 8.29
CA PHE A 83 -4.58 4.86 7.72
C PHE A 83 -3.52 4.61 8.77
N LYS A 84 -3.67 5.20 9.96
CA LYS A 84 -2.78 4.93 11.10
C LYS A 84 -2.78 3.44 11.46
N ALA A 85 -3.94 2.82 11.55
CA ALA A 85 -4.07 1.39 11.81
C ALA A 85 -3.38 0.54 10.74
N CYS A 86 -3.51 0.91 9.45
CA CYS A 86 -2.85 0.25 8.33
C CYS A 86 -1.33 0.41 8.34
N MET A 87 -0.79 1.52 8.86
CA MET A 87 0.65 1.71 9.00
C MET A 87 1.23 0.99 10.22
N GLU A 88 0.50 0.98 11.33
CA GLU A 88 0.92 0.41 12.62
C GLU A 88 0.61 -1.09 12.76
N GLY A 89 -0.22 -1.66 11.89
CA GLY A 89 -0.60 -3.08 11.95
C GLY A 89 -1.73 -3.36 12.94
N ASN A 90 -2.55 -2.36 13.27
CA ASN A 90 -3.67 -2.53 14.20
C ASN A 90 -4.91 -3.10 13.49
N LEU A 91 -4.95 -4.43 13.37
CA LEU A 91 -6.01 -5.16 12.68
C LEU A 91 -7.41 -4.88 13.23
N GLU A 92 -7.54 -4.78 14.56
CA GLU A 92 -8.85 -4.63 15.20
C GLU A 92 -9.45 -3.24 14.94
N VAL A 93 -8.63 -2.19 15.03
CA VAL A 93 -9.06 -0.83 14.69
C VAL A 93 -9.42 -0.74 13.20
N ALA A 94 -8.61 -1.35 12.32
CA ALA A 94 -8.92 -1.39 10.88
C ALA A 94 -10.25 -2.09 10.61
N ARG A 95 -10.51 -3.25 11.24
CA ARG A 95 -11.77 -3.99 11.11
C ARG A 95 -12.98 -3.16 11.54
N LEU A 96 -12.92 -2.58 12.74
CA LEU A 96 -14.04 -1.79 13.27
C LEU A 96 -14.34 -0.55 12.41
N LEU A 97 -13.30 0.10 11.87
CA LEU A 97 -13.48 1.23 10.95
C LEU A 97 -14.12 0.82 9.63
N LEU A 98 -13.69 -0.30 9.05
CA LEU A 98 -14.29 -0.83 7.81
C LEU A 98 -15.74 -1.26 8.02
N GLU A 99 -16.04 -1.96 9.11
CA GLU A 99 -17.42 -2.34 9.49
C GLU A 99 -18.31 -1.12 9.73
N ALA A 100 -17.73 -0.01 10.20
CA ALA A 100 -18.43 1.26 10.38
C ALA A 100 -18.63 2.03 9.06
N GLY A 101 -18.10 1.55 7.95
CA GLY A 101 -18.18 2.20 6.64
C GLY A 101 -17.21 3.38 6.47
N ALA A 102 -16.02 3.29 7.08
CA ALA A 102 -14.96 4.26 6.82
C ALA A 102 -14.53 4.21 5.35
N GLU A 103 -14.40 5.38 4.74
CA GLU A 103 -13.78 5.48 3.42
C GLU A 103 -12.34 4.95 3.45
N THR A 104 -11.92 4.30 2.38
CA THR A 104 -10.59 3.66 2.28
C THR A 104 -9.58 4.48 1.48
N MET A 105 -9.95 5.69 1.05
CA MET A 105 -9.13 6.59 0.24
C MET A 105 -9.13 7.99 0.85
N ASP A 106 -7.97 8.66 0.84
CA ASP A 106 -7.85 10.05 1.27
C ASP A 106 -7.99 11.05 0.11
N LEU A 107 -7.88 12.34 0.43
CA LEU A 107 -7.98 13.44 -0.55
C LEU A 107 -6.78 13.51 -1.52
N GLN A 108 -5.74 12.70 -1.30
CA GLN A 108 -4.54 12.59 -2.12
C GLN A 108 -4.55 11.29 -2.94
N ASN A 109 -5.68 10.57 -2.99
CA ASN A 109 -5.85 9.28 -3.64
C ASN A 109 -4.94 8.17 -3.09
N ARG A 110 -4.35 8.33 -1.89
CA ARG A 110 -3.73 7.20 -1.19
C ARG A 110 -4.85 6.33 -0.64
N THR A 111 -4.68 5.02 -0.68
CA THR A 111 -5.65 4.07 -0.11
C THR A 111 -5.10 3.36 1.11
N ALA A 112 -6.00 2.90 1.98
CA ALA A 112 -5.67 2.02 3.11
C ALA A 112 -4.89 0.78 2.64
N LEU A 113 -5.26 0.21 1.48
CA LEU A 113 -4.57 -0.94 0.88
C LEU A 113 -3.12 -0.62 0.53
N MET A 114 -2.85 0.54 -0.08
CA MET A 114 -1.47 0.97 -0.38
C MET A 114 -0.61 1.07 0.88
N LEU A 115 -1.14 1.67 1.95
CA LEU A 115 -0.41 1.82 3.21
C LEU A 115 -0.12 0.48 3.87
N ALA A 116 -1.11 -0.43 3.89
CA ALA A 116 -0.95 -1.76 4.43
C ALA A 116 0.11 -2.57 3.65
N VAL A 117 0.14 -2.43 2.31
CA VAL A 117 1.15 -3.04 1.43
C VAL A 117 2.55 -2.47 1.68
N GLU A 118 2.68 -1.14 1.76
CA GLU A 118 3.95 -0.45 2.03
C GLU A 118 4.58 -0.95 3.34
N HIS A 119 3.77 -1.09 4.38
CA HIS A 119 4.20 -1.51 5.71
C HIS A 119 4.24 -3.05 5.89
N GLY A 120 3.64 -3.81 4.97
CA GLY A 120 3.69 -5.27 4.94
C GLY A 120 2.73 -5.98 5.89
N HIS A 121 1.61 -5.35 6.26
CA HIS A 121 0.66 -5.91 7.22
C HIS A 121 -0.34 -6.86 6.56
N MET A 122 0.08 -8.12 6.43
CA MET A 122 -0.63 -9.16 5.67
C MET A 122 -2.10 -9.34 6.06
N GLU A 123 -2.40 -9.39 7.36
CA GLU A 123 -3.77 -9.59 7.84
C GLU A 123 -4.69 -8.39 7.51
N ILE A 124 -4.14 -7.17 7.52
CA ILE A 124 -4.88 -5.97 7.14
C ILE A 124 -5.11 -5.94 5.62
N ILE A 125 -4.13 -6.37 4.83
CA ILE A 125 -4.27 -6.49 3.37
C ILE A 125 -5.41 -7.45 3.05
N ARG A 126 -5.44 -8.64 3.66
CA ARG A 126 -6.54 -9.62 3.46
C ARG A 126 -7.89 -9.02 3.83
N LEU A 127 -7.98 -8.39 5.00
CA LEU A 127 -9.19 -7.72 5.46
C LEU A 127 -9.69 -6.66 4.46
N LEU A 128 -8.80 -5.82 3.93
CA LEU A 128 -9.15 -4.78 2.96
C LEU A 128 -9.63 -5.36 1.63
N LEU A 129 -8.98 -6.42 1.14
CA LEU A 129 -9.38 -7.11 -0.09
C LEU A 129 -10.75 -7.82 0.10
N GLU A 130 -10.98 -8.46 1.24
CA GLU A 130 -12.27 -9.05 1.61
C GLU A 130 -13.39 -8.00 1.70
N ALA A 131 -13.04 -6.78 2.15
CA ALA A 131 -13.95 -5.63 2.18
C ALA A 131 -14.17 -4.97 0.81
N GLY A 132 -13.56 -5.50 -0.27
CA GLY A 132 -13.74 -4.99 -1.63
C GLY A 132 -12.91 -3.75 -1.95
N ALA A 133 -11.75 -3.58 -1.32
CA ALA A 133 -10.82 -2.51 -1.67
C ALA A 133 -10.44 -2.57 -3.16
N ASP A 134 -10.49 -1.44 -3.84
CA ASP A 134 -10.06 -1.30 -5.24
C ASP A 134 -8.53 -1.51 -5.33
N THR A 135 -8.13 -2.60 -5.99
CA THR A 135 -6.72 -2.97 -6.20
C THR A 135 -6.02 -2.09 -7.23
N ASP A 136 -6.78 -1.46 -8.12
CA ASP A 136 -6.30 -0.68 -9.26
C ASP A 136 -6.38 0.83 -9.02
N ALA A 137 -6.87 1.25 -7.85
CA ALA A 137 -6.83 2.63 -7.40
C ALA A 137 -5.42 3.20 -7.56
N GLN A 138 -5.32 4.40 -8.15
CA GLN A 138 -4.04 5.04 -8.47
C GLN A 138 -3.72 6.19 -7.52
N GLY A 139 -2.78 5.92 -6.61
CA GLY A 139 -2.23 6.92 -5.70
C GLY A 139 -0.92 7.52 -6.25
N PRO A 140 -0.32 8.48 -5.53
CA PRO A 140 0.91 9.16 -5.95
C PRO A 140 2.08 8.20 -6.27
N ASP A 141 2.10 7.05 -5.58
CA ASP A 141 3.15 6.03 -5.71
C ASP A 141 2.76 4.89 -6.69
N GLY A 142 1.60 5.00 -7.35
CA GLY A 142 1.00 3.98 -8.22
C GLY A 142 -0.09 3.15 -7.53
N THR A 143 -0.34 1.94 -8.02
CA THR A 143 -1.26 0.96 -7.40
C THR A 143 -0.59 0.19 -6.27
N ALA A 144 -1.39 -0.55 -5.50
CA ALA A 144 -0.89 -1.50 -4.50
C ALA A 144 0.12 -2.50 -5.10
N LEU A 145 -0.12 -2.99 -6.32
CA LEU A 145 0.79 -3.94 -6.98
C LEU A 145 2.12 -3.27 -7.38
N THR A 146 2.09 -2.03 -7.87
CA THR A 146 3.33 -1.29 -8.16
C THR A 146 4.15 -0.97 -6.90
N LEU A 147 3.51 -0.74 -5.76
CA LEU A 147 4.18 -0.56 -4.46
C LEU A 147 4.83 -1.87 -3.99
N ALA A 148 4.12 -2.99 -4.08
CA ALA A 148 4.69 -4.31 -3.78
C ALA A 148 5.89 -4.61 -4.69
N ALA A 149 5.80 -4.23 -5.97
CA ALA A 149 6.88 -4.36 -6.94
C ALA A 149 8.05 -3.41 -6.72
N SER A 150 7.84 -2.21 -6.17
CA SER A 150 8.94 -1.28 -5.88
C SER A 150 9.72 -1.69 -4.63
N THR A 151 9.01 -2.18 -3.61
CA THR A 151 9.55 -2.50 -2.28
C THR A 151 9.90 -3.98 -2.09
N GLY A 152 9.60 -4.84 -3.08
CA GLY A 152 9.98 -6.26 -3.05
C GLY A 152 9.13 -7.12 -2.12
N LYS A 153 7.85 -6.80 -1.94
CA LYS A 153 6.92 -7.55 -1.07
C LYS A 153 6.43 -8.84 -1.73
N VAL A 154 7.32 -9.83 -1.82
CA VAL A 154 7.11 -11.10 -2.57
C VAL A 154 5.84 -11.83 -2.15
N GLU A 155 5.52 -11.87 -0.85
CA GLU A 155 4.34 -12.59 -0.35
C GLU A 155 3.02 -11.86 -0.65
N ILE A 156 3.06 -10.55 -0.86
CA ILE A 156 1.87 -9.71 -1.06
C ILE A 156 1.45 -9.68 -2.52
N ALA A 157 2.40 -9.67 -3.46
CA ALA A 157 2.08 -9.58 -4.89
C ALA A 157 1.13 -10.69 -5.39
N PRO A 158 1.29 -11.98 -5.02
CA PRO A 158 0.32 -13.02 -5.37
C PRO A 158 -1.09 -12.73 -4.87
N LEU A 159 -1.24 -12.23 -3.64
CA LEU A 159 -2.55 -11.90 -3.09
C LEU A 159 -3.25 -10.79 -3.86
N LEU A 160 -2.50 -9.76 -4.27
CA LEU A 160 -3.04 -8.67 -5.09
C LEU A 160 -3.46 -9.19 -6.47
N LEU A 161 -2.66 -10.06 -7.10
CA LEU A 161 -3.00 -10.67 -8.39
C LEU A 161 -4.20 -11.61 -8.29
N GLU A 162 -4.30 -12.40 -7.23
CA GLU A 162 -5.46 -13.26 -6.93
C GLU A 162 -6.74 -12.44 -6.69
N ALA A 163 -6.60 -11.25 -6.10
CA ALA A 163 -7.69 -10.31 -5.92
C ALA A 163 -8.06 -9.51 -7.19
N GLY A 164 -7.38 -9.76 -8.31
CA GLY A 164 -7.72 -9.19 -9.61
C GLY A 164 -6.98 -7.91 -9.99
N ALA A 165 -5.89 -7.56 -9.31
CA ALA A 165 -5.08 -6.39 -9.67
C ALA A 165 -4.59 -6.47 -11.13
N ASP A 166 -4.76 -5.37 -11.87
CA ASP A 166 -4.23 -5.24 -13.23
C ASP A 166 -2.70 -5.08 -13.20
N LYS A 167 -2.03 -6.17 -13.55
CA LYS A 167 -0.55 -6.26 -13.63
C LYS A 167 0.07 -5.39 -14.72
N ASP A 168 -0.71 -4.97 -15.70
CA ASP A 168 -0.26 -4.17 -16.85
C ASP A 168 -0.70 -2.70 -16.74
N LEU A 169 -1.32 -2.30 -15.62
CA LEU A 169 -1.69 -0.91 -15.38
C LEU A 169 -0.45 -0.02 -15.21
N HIS A 170 -0.45 1.10 -15.94
CA HIS A 170 0.60 2.09 -15.89
C HIS A 170 0.38 3.08 -14.75
N ASN A 171 1.39 3.31 -13.91
CA ASN A 171 1.37 4.37 -12.90
C ASN A 171 1.58 5.76 -13.53
N TYR A 172 1.60 6.82 -12.71
CA TYR A 172 1.79 8.21 -13.19
C TYR A 172 3.16 8.48 -13.84
N ASN A 173 4.15 7.62 -13.59
CA ASN A 173 5.45 7.65 -14.27
C ASN A 173 5.46 6.77 -15.53
N ASP A 174 4.29 6.28 -15.93
CA ASP A 174 4.06 5.45 -17.10
C ASP A 174 4.84 4.12 -17.08
N ASN A 175 4.94 3.53 -15.88
CA ASN A 175 5.55 2.22 -15.67
C ASN A 175 4.50 1.21 -15.19
N THR A 176 4.57 -0.01 -15.72
CA THR A 176 3.86 -1.17 -15.15
C THR A 176 4.57 -1.70 -13.90
N ALA A 177 3.92 -2.60 -13.15
CA ALA A 177 4.55 -3.27 -12.02
C ALA A 177 5.84 -4.03 -12.41
N LEU A 178 5.85 -4.65 -13.60
CA LEU A 178 7.02 -5.37 -14.10
C LEU A 178 8.20 -4.43 -14.41
N MET A 179 7.93 -3.25 -14.98
CA MET A 179 8.94 -2.22 -15.22
C MET A 179 9.54 -1.70 -13.91
N VAL A 180 8.70 -1.46 -12.90
CA VAL A 180 9.14 -1.02 -11.57
C VAL A 180 9.98 -2.09 -10.87
N ALA A 181 9.55 -3.35 -10.89
CA ALA A 181 10.32 -4.48 -10.33
C ALA A 181 11.68 -4.62 -11.02
N ALA A 182 11.69 -4.50 -12.36
CA ALA A 182 12.91 -4.59 -13.16
C ALA A 182 13.90 -3.46 -12.86
N LYS A 183 13.43 -2.22 -12.74
CA LYS A 183 14.25 -1.06 -12.37
C LYS A 183 14.88 -1.21 -10.97
N ASN A 184 14.10 -1.70 -10.01
CA ASN A 184 14.52 -1.79 -8.60
C ASN A 184 15.26 -3.09 -8.25
N GLY A 185 15.44 -4.01 -9.19
CA GLY A 185 16.19 -5.25 -8.93
C GLY A 185 15.39 -6.31 -8.17
N GLN A 186 14.06 -6.25 -8.19
CA GLN A 186 13.18 -7.20 -7.50
C GLN A 186 12.98 -8.49 -8.31
N VAL A 187 13.95 -9.40 -8.22
CA VAL A 187 14.01 -10.65 -9.01
C VAL A 187 12.76 -11.51 -8.82
N GLU A 188 12.35 -11.72 -7.58
CA GLU A 188 11.24 -12.63 -7.26
C GLU A 188 9.87 -12.04 -7.63
N ILE A 189 9.69 -10.72 -7.50
CA ILE A 189 8.49 -10.06 -8.04
C ILE A 189 8.47 -10.15 -9.57
N THR A 190 9.60 -9.92 -10.23
CA THR A 190 9.70 -10.04 -11.70
C THR A 190 9.28 -11.44 -12.15
N ARG A 191 9.78 -12.49 -11.48
CA ARG A 191 9.40 -13.87 -11.75
C ARG A 191 7.89 -14.09 -11.59
N LEU A 192 7.32 -13.66 -10.46
CA LEU A 192 5.89 -13.81 -10.19
C LEU A 192 5.03 -13.11 -11.24
N LEU A 193 5.39 -11.88 -11.64
CA LEU A 193 4.65 -11.14 -12.66
C LEU A 193 4.72 -11.82 -14.04
N LEU A 194 5.87 -12.37 -14.41
CA LEU A 194 6.02 -13.13 -15.66
C LEU A 194 5.23 -14.46 -15.63
N GLU A 195 5.24 -15.16 -14.49
CA GLU A 195 4.42 -16.37 -14.28
C GLU A 195 2.92 -16.05 -14.31
N ALA A 196 2.53 -14.88 -13.84
CA ALA A 196 1.16 -14.34 -13.97
C ALA A 196 0.85 -13.78 -15.37
N HIS A 197 1.74 -13.97 -16.35
CA HIS A 197 1.59 -13.50 -17.73
C HIS A 197 1.43 -11.98 -17.87
N ALA A 198 2.12 -11.18 -17.05
CA ALA A 198 2.27 -9.75 -17.30
C ALA A 198 2.88 -9.51 -18.68
N ASN A 199 2.49 -8.43 -19.35
CA ASN A 199 3.02 -8.05 -20.64
C ASN A 199 4.50 -7.63 -20.48
N LYS A 200 5.39 -8.58 -20.76
CA LYS A 200 6.85 -8.41 -20.72
C LYS A 200 7.39 -7.32 -21.65
N ASP A 201 6.62 -6.99 -22.69
CA ASP A 201 6.96 -5.99 -23.71
C ASP A 201 6.14 -4.70 -23.56
N ALA A 202 5.39 -4.54 -22.45
CA ALA A 202 4.79 -3.28 -22.07
C ALA A 202 5.88 -2.20 -21.97
N HIS A 203 5.54 -1.01 -22.45
CA HIS A 203 6.48 0.08 -22.55
C HIS A 203 5.81 1.42 -22.26
N SER A 204 6.58 2.37 -21.76
CA SER A 204 6.11 3.75 -21.60
C SER A 204 5.85 4.42 -22.96
N HIS A 205 5.34 5.65 -22.93
CA HIS A 205 5.10 6.54 -24.06
C HIS A 205 6.37 6.87 -24.85
N VAL A 206 7.54 6.80 -24.20
CA VAL A 206 8.86 6.90 -24.84
C VAL A 206 9.44 5.53 -25.17
N GLY A 207 8.68 4.44 -25.07
CA GLY A 207 9.11 3.10 -25.48
C GLY A 207 10.04 2.38 -24.50
N VAL A 208 10.20 2.85 -23.26
CA VAL A 208 11.05 2.19 -22.25
C VAL A 208 10.37 0.90 -21.78
N THR A 209 11.06 -0.23 -21.85
CA THR A 209 10.57 -1.55 -21.40
C THR A 209 11.20 -2.01 -20.09
N ALA A 210 10.67 -3.07 -19.48
CA ALA A 210 11.28 -3.71 -18.31
C ALA A 210 12.70 -4.23 -18.61
N LEU A 211 12.95 -4.76 -19.81
CA LEU A 211 14.27 -5.27 -20.21
C LEU A 211 15.30 -4.14 -20.32
N MET A 212 14.90 -2.99 -20.85
CA MET A 212 15.74 -1.79 -20.89
C MET A 212 16.10 -1.31 -19.48
N LEU A 213 15.12 -1.24 -18.58
CA LEU A 213 15.35 -0.82 -17.19
C LEU A 213 16.29 -1.78 -16.46
N ALA A 214 16.09 -3.09 -16.59
CA ALA A 214 16.98 -4.10 -16.01
C ALA A 214 18.41 -3.99 -16.55
N ALA A 215 18.55 -3.77 -17.86
CA ALA A 215 19.83 -3.63 -18.53
C ALA A 215 20.59 -2.36 -18.11
N ALA A 216 19.90 -1.22 -18.07
CA ALA A 216 20.46 0.07 -17.66
C ALA A 216 20.91 0.10 -16.19
N HIS A 217 20.25 -0.66 -15.31
CA HIS A 217 20.56 -0.68 -13.88
C HIS A 217 21.43 -1.88 -13.45
N GLY A 218 21.86 -2.72 -14.38
CA GLY A 218 22.80 -3.80 -14.09
C GLY A 218 22.18 -5.06 -13.48
N HIS A 219 20.86 -5.23 -13.58
CA HIS A 219 20.12 -6.36 -12.99
C HIS A 219 20.20 -7.60 -13.88
N MET A 220 21.32 -8.31 -13.79
CA MET A 220 21.64 -9.50 -14.60
C MET A 220 20.58 -10.60 -14.51
N GLN A 221 20.10 -10.91 -13.30
CA GLN A 221 19.13 -12.01 -13.10
C GLN A 221 17.78 -11.67 -13.73
N ILE A 222 17.32 -10.42 -13.58
CA ILE A 222 16.08 -9.93 -14.20
C ILE A 222 16.18 -9.93 -15.72
N THR A 223 17.30 -9.45 -16.27
CA THR A 223 17.57 -9.49 -17.71
C THR A 223 17.43 -10.92 -18.24
N ARG A 224 18.02 -11.90 -17.54
CA ARG A 224 17.90 -13.31 -17.90
C ARG A 224 16.45 -13.79 -17.87
N LEU A 225 15.70 -13.49 -16.81
CA LEU A 225 14.30 -13.88 -16.68
C LEU A 225 13.44 -13.33 -17.82
N LEU A 226 13.61 -12.06 -18.17
CA LEU A 226 12.88 -11.42 -19.26
C LEU A 226 13.21 -12.04 -20.62
N LEU A 227 14.48 -12.34 -20.89
CA LEU A 227 14.90 -13.03 -22.11
C LEU A 227 14.38 -14.48 -22.18
N GLU A 228 14.39 -15.20 -21.07
CA GLU A 228 13.83 -16.56 -20.96
C GLU A 228 12.30 -16.56 -21.15
N ALA A 229 11.62 -15.51 -20.70
CA ALA A 229 10.21 -15.27 -20.98
C ALA A 229 9.93 -14.80 -22.42
N GLY A 230 10.98 -14.56 -23.21
CA GLY A 230 10.90 -14.15 -24.62
C GLY A 230 10.52 -12.69 -24.83
N ALA A 231 10.94 -11.79 -23.94
CA ALA A 231 10.82 -10.35 -24.16
C ALA A 231 11.58 -9.92 -25.42
N ASP A 232 11.03 -8.96 -26.15
CA ASP A 232 11.65 -8.39 -27.33
C ASP A 232 12.82 -7.49 -26.93
N LYS A 233 14.02 -7.99 -27.24
CA LYS A 233 15.31 -7.38 -26.93
C LYS A 233 15.69 -6.25 -27.89
N ASP A 234 14.98 -6.10 -29.00
CA ASP A 234 15.28 -5.17 -30.08
C ASP A 234 14.29 -3.97 -30.11
N LEU A 235 13.35 -3.91 -29.15
CA LEU A 235 12.53 -2.73 -28.89
C LEU A 235 13.40 -1.51 -28.60
N ARG A 236 12.83 -0.34 -28.90
CA ARG A 236 13.53 0.95 -28.89
C ARG A 236 12.78 1.98 -28.06
N CYS A 237 13.51 2.77 -27.30
CA CYS A 237 12.99 3.93 -26.58
C CYS A 237 13.58 5.25 -27.07
N GLU A 238 12.83 6.35 -26.92
CA GLU A 238 13.23 7.70 -27.29
C GLU A 238 13.72 8.47 -26.05
N GLY A 239 15.00 8.31 -25.71
CA GLY A 239 15.69 9.00 -24.61
C GLY A 239 16.49 10.23 -25.07
N GLY A 240 16.02 10.94 -26.09
CA GLY A 240 16.80 11.92 -26.87
C GLY A 240 17.62 11.30 -28.01
N ARG A 241 17.78 9.98 -28.00
CA ARG A 241 18.26 9.09 -29.07
C ARG A 241 17.48 7.76 -28.98
N THR A 242 17.45 6.99 -30.06
CA THR A 242 16.74 5.71 -30.16
C THR A 242 17.58 4.60 -29.52
N GLU A 243 17.27 4.23 -28.27
CA GLU A 243 18.10 3.30 -27.49
C GLU A 243 17.45 1.93 -27.33
N THR A 244 18.27 0.88 -27.35
CA THR A 244 17.86 -0.52 -27.07
C THR A 244 18.39 -0.96 -25.71
N ALA A 245 17.92 -2.10 -25.19
CA ALA A 245 18.47 -2.68 -23.97
C ALA A 245 19.98 -2.93 -24.07
N LEU A 246 20.48 -3.30 -25.26
CA LEU A 246 21.90 -3.52 -25.50
C LEU A 246 22.71 -2.22 -25.40
N MET A 247 22.21 -1.13 -26.01
CA MET A 247 22.85 0.19 -25.95
C MET A 247 22.91 0.69 -24.51
N LEU A 248 21.79 0.62 -23.78
CA LEU A 248 21.73 1.03 -22.38
C LEU A 248 22.70 0.23 -21.50
N ALA A 249 22.78 -1.10 -21.66
CA ALA A 249 23.75 -1.91 -20.93
C ALA A 249 25.20 -1.52 -21.24
N ALA A 250 25.50 -1.19 -22.50
CA ALA A 250 26.84 -0.79 -22.91
C ALA A 250 27.22 0.59 -22.34
N ASP A 251 26.32 1.57 -22.45
CA ASP A 251 26.50 2.95 -21.99
C ASP A 251 26.61 3.02 -20.46
N SER A 252 25.85 2.19 -19.74
CA SER A 252 25.95 2.06 -18.28
C SER A 252 27.12 1.16 -17.81
N GLY A 253 27.91 0.58 -18.72
CA GLY A 253 29.09 -0.22 -18.38
C GLY A 253 28.79 -1.66 -17.92
N HIS A 254 27.56 -2.14 -18.07
CA HIS A 254 27.10 -3.48 -17.68
C HIS A 254 27.46 -4.54 -18.73
N MET A 255 28.77 -4.73 -18.94
CA MET A 255 29.33 -5.57 -20.01
C MET A 255 28.82 -7.02 -20.02
N GLN A 256 28.53 -7.59 -18.84
CA GLN A 256 28.01 -8.95 -18.78
C GLN A 256 26.57 -9.04 -19.31
N ILE A 257 25.76 -8.01 -19.08
CA ILE A 257 24.39 -7.91 -19.62
C ILE A 257 24.45 -7.69 -21.13
N ALA A 258 25.30 -6.80 -21.62
CA ALA A 258 25.51 -6.61 -23.05
C ALA A 258 25.92 -7.93 -23.75
N ARG A 259 26.84 -8.69 -23.15
CA ARG A 259 27.21 -10.03 -23.64
C ARG A 259 26.03 -11.02 -23.62
N LEU A 260 25.20 -10.99 -22.58
CA LEU A 260 24.01 -11.83 -22.50
C LEU A 260 23.01 -11.49 -23.60
N LEU A 261 22.72 -10.21 -23.84
CA LEU A 261 21.83 -9.72 -24.88
C LEU A 261 22.32 -10.13 -26.28
N LEU A 262 23.63 -9.95 -26.56
CA LEU A 262 24.24 -10.40 -27.81
C LEU A 262 24.14 -11.92 -27.99
N LYS A 263 24.36 -12.70 -26.91
CA LYS A 263 24.21 -14.16 -26.94
C LYS A 263 22.76 -14.57 -27.18
N ALA A 264 21.79 -13.78 -26.71
CA ALA A 264 20.37 -13.96 -26.99
C ALA A 264 19.96 -13.47 -28.39
N GLY A 265 20.90 -12.94 -29.18
CA GLY A 265 20.71 -12.50 -30.56
C GLY A 265 20.21 -11.07 -30.72
N ALA A 266 20.43 -10.19 -29.72
CA ALA A 266 20.10 -8.78 -29.85
C ALA A 266 20.88 -8.15 -31.01
N ASP A 267 20.21 -7.32 -31.80
CA ASP A 267 20.80 -6.70 -32.98
C ASP A 267 21.76 -5.57 -32.55
N LYS A 268 23.05 -5.80 -32.84
CA LYS A 268 24.16 -4.88 -32.55
C LYS A 268 24.25 -3.75 -33.58
N ASP A 269 23.59 -3.89 -34.72
CA ASP A 269 23.64 -2.99 -35.85
C ASP A 269 22.36 -2.13 -35.92
N LEU A 270 21.54 -2.10 -34.86
CA LEU A 270 20.50 -1.08 -34.73
C LEU A 270 21.20 0.28 -34.54
N HIS A 271 20.89 1.24 -35.40
CA HIS A 271 21.47 2.57 -35.37
C HIS A 271 20.42 3.59 -34.90
N ASN A 272 20.92 4.69 -34.32
CA ASN A 272 20.15 5.89 -34.00
C ASN A 272 19.61 6.59 -35.25
#